data_AF-A0A2Z5VJI3-F1
#
_entry.id   AF-A0A2Z5VJI3-F1
#
_cell.length_a   1.000
_cell.length_b   1.000
_cell.length_c   1.000
_cell.angle_alpha   90.00
_cell.angle_beta   90.00
_cell.angle_gamma   90.00
#
_symmetry.space_group_name_H-M   'P 1'
#
loop_
_entity.id
_entity.type
_entity.pdbx_description
1 polymer ?
#
loop_
_entity_poly.entity_id
_entity_poly.type
_entity_poly.pdbx_seq_one_letter_code
_entity_poly.pdbx_strand_id
1 'polypeptide(L)'
;ITIDIDSSVINVEGHQEGASKGYNPKKLGNRCYNIQFAFCDELKAYVTGFVRSGNTYTANGAAEMIKEIVANIKSDDLEILFR
;
A
#
# COMPACT_ATOMS: atom_id res chain seq x y z
N ILE A 1 4.07 3.85 -18.59
CA ILE A 1 3.28 4.12 -17.38
C ILE A 1 4.18 3.83 -16.19
N THR A 2 4.23 4.74 -15.24
CA THR A 2 5.00 4.64 -14.02
C THR A 2 4.01 4.46 -12.89
N ILE A 3 4.15 3.34 -12.16
CA ILE A 3 3.28 3.02 -11.04
C ILE A 3 4.11 3.14 -9.77
N ASP A 4 3.77 4.11 -8.93
CA ASP A 4 4.39 4.33 -7.64
C ASP A 4 3.64 3.52 -6.58
N ILE A 5 4.35 2.65 -5.86
CA ILE A 5 3.82 1.91 -4.71
C ILE A 5 4.42 2.50 -3.45
N ASP A 6 3.57 3.00 -2.57
CA ASP A 6 3.97 3.55 -1.27
C ASP A 6 3.05 3.03 -0.15
N SER A 7 3.39 3.36 1.09
CA SER A 7 2.56 3.07 2.24
C SER A 7 2.39 4.29 3.14
N SER A 8 1.29 4.34 3.88
CA SER A 8 1.06 5.38 4.87
C SER A 8 0.40 4.82 6.12
N VAL A 9 0.74 5.46 7.24
CA VAL A 9 0.18 5.11 8.55
C VAL A 9 -1.06 5.95 8.81
N ILE A 10 -2.19 5.28 9.06
CA ILE A 10 -3.44 5.91 9.48
C ILE A 10 -3.71 5.58 10.93
N ASN A 11 -3.62 6.59 11.79
CA ASN A 11 -3.92 6.46 13.21
C ASN A 11 -5.40 6.20 13.45
N VAL A 12 -5.72 5.40 14.46
CA VAL A 12 -7.10 5.19 14.89
C VAL A 12 -7.22 5.42 16.40
N GLU A 13 -8.35 5.96 16.83
CA GLU A 13 -8.71 6.12 18.24
C GLU A 13 -9.64 4.98 18.66
N GLY A 14 -9.31 4.28 19.75
CA GLY A 14 -10.10 3.14 20.24
C GLY A 14 -9.63 1.77 19.72
N HIS A 15 -10.57 0.87 19.47
CA HIS A 15 -10.34 -0.55 19.18
C HIS A 15 -11.05 -1.01 17.90
N GLN A 16 -10.56 -0.54 16.76
CA GLN A 16 -11.09 -0.89 15.46
C GLN A 16 -10.52 -2.22 14.97
N GLU A 17 -11.33 -2.96 14.23
CA GLU A 17 -10.95 -4.26 13.70
C GLU A 17 -9.74 -4.14 12.77
N GLY A 18 -8.78 -5.05 12.91
CA GLY A 18 -7.54 -5.04 12.13
C GLY A 18 -6.54 -3.94 12.51
N ALA A 19 -6.89 -2.98 13.37
CA ALA A 19 -5.96 -1.96 13.83
C ALA A 19 -5.08 -2.48 14.98
N SER A 20 -3.77 -2.31 14.84
CA SER A 20 -2.79 -2.77 15.83
C SER A 20 -1.72 -1.72 16.07
N LYS A 21 -0.99 -1.88 17.18
CA LYS A 21 0.13 -0.99 17.51
C LYS A 21 1.31 -1.32 16.60
N GLY A 22 1.78 -0.35 15.83
CA GLY A 22 2.98 -0.46 15.02
C GLY A 22 3.68 0.88 14.89
N TYR A 23 4.44 1.05 13.81
CA TYR A 23 5.14 2.32 13.57
C TYR A 23 4.12 3.44 13.31
N ASN A 24 4.12 4.46 14.18
CA ASN A 24 3.30 5.65 14.03
C ASN A 24 4.06 6.87 14.59
N PRO A 25 4.81 7.60 13.75
CA PRO A 25 5.68 8.69 14.22
C PRO A 25 4.91 9.90 14.74
N LYS A 26 3.65 10.07 14.30
CA LYS A 26 2.81 11.20 14.73
C LYS A 26 2.11 10.94 16.07
N LYS A 27 1.78 9.68 16.36
CA LYS A 27 1.08 9.24 17.58
C LYS A 27 1.63 7.89 18.06
N LEU A 28 2.80 7.95 18.71
CA LEU A 28 3.52 6.78 19.19
C LEU A 28 2.66 5.94 20.14
N GLY A 29 2.64 4.62 19.95
CA GLY A 29 1.92 3.68 20.82
C GLY A 29 0.42 3.53 20.53
N ASN A 30 -0.15 4.37 19.67
CA ASN A 30 -1.54 4.22 19.22
C ASN A 30 -1.70 3.03 18.25
N ARG A 31 -2.93 2.51 18.17
CA ARG A 31 -3.31 1.58 17.11
C ARG A 31 -3.40 2.34 15.78
N CYS A 32 -2.98 1.69 14.71
CA CYS A 32 -3.04 2.25 13.38
C CYS A 32 -3.30 1.16 12.33
N TYR A 33 -3.54 1.60 11.11
CA TYR A 33 -3.36 0.82 9.90
C TYR A 33 -2.08 1.24 9.19
N ASN A 34 -1.46 0.31 8.48
CA ASN A 34 -0.38 0.57 7.55
C ASN A 34 -0.90 0.30 6.12
N ILE A 35 -1.49 1.32 5.51
CA ILE A 35 -2.12 1.19 4.19
C ILE A 35 -1.03 1.16 3.14
N GLN A 36 -1.08 0.20 2.21
CA GLN A 36 -0.26 0.20 0.99
C GLN A 36 -1.14 0.59 -0.19
N PHE A 37 -0.62 1.39 -1.11
CA PHE A 37 -1.40 1.83 -2.27
C PHE A 37 -0.50 2.10 -3.47
N ALA A 38 -1.11 2.06 -4.65
CA ALA A 38 -0.46 2.32 -5.92
C ALA A 38 -1.10 3.51 -6.64
N PHE A 39 -0.28 4.39 -7.19
CA PHE A 39 -0.69 5.52 -8.03
C PHE A 39 -0.02 5.47 -9.40
N CYS A 40 -0.76 5.88 -10.44
CA CYS A 40 -0.21 6.13 -11.77
C CYS A 40 0.26 7.58 -11.85
N ASP A 41 1.56 7.78 -12.07
CA ASP A 41 2.17 9.11 -12.06
C ASP A 41 1.71 9.97 -13.25
N GLU A 42 1.62 9.38 -14.45
CA GLU A 42 1.23 10.13 -15.65
C GLU A 42 -0.23 10.60 -15.62
N LEU A 43 -1.13 9.81 -15.02
CA LEU A 43 -2.56 10.11 -14.95
C LEU A 43 -2.96 10.78 -13.63
N LYS A 44 -2.05 10.86 -12.65
CA LYS A 44 -2.35 11.29 -11.27
C LYS A 44 -3.55 10.56 -10.67
N ALA A 45 -3.64 9.26 -10.97
CA ALA A 45 -4.81 8.44 -10.67
C ALA A 45 -4.46 7.33 -9.69
N TYR A 46 -5.38 7.07 -8.76
CA TYR A 46 -5.32 5.90 -7.89
C TYR A 46 -5.51 4.62 -8.71
N VAL A 47 -4.71 3.59 -8.42
CA VAL A 47 -4.77 2.29 -9.10
C VAL A 47 -5.42 1.24 -8.21
N THR A 48 -4.79 0.91 -7.08
CA THR A 48 -5.28 -0.09 -6.11
C THR A 48 -4.60 0.10 -4.75
N GLY A 49 -5.03 -0.65 -3.72
CA GLY A 49 -4.53 -0.50 -2.37
C GLY A 49 -5.07 -1.55 -1.38
N PHE A 50 -4.25 -1.83 -0.36
CA PHE A 50 -4.55 -2.75 0.73
C PHE A 50 -4.56 -2.03 2.07
N VAL A 51 -5.60 -2.27 2.85
CA VAL A 51 -5.63 -1.88 4.27
C VAL A 51 -4.95 -2.98 5.07
N ARG A 52 -3.77 -2.68 5.64
CA ARG A 52 -3.01 -3.63 6.46
C ARG A 52 -2.99 -3.19 7.93
N SER A 53 -2.76 -4.15 8.80
CA SER A 53 -2.60 -3.93 10.23
C SER A 53 -1.41 -2.99 10.51
N GLY A 54 -1.50 -2.15 11.54
CA GLY A 54 -0.46 -1.16 11.87
C GLY A 54 0.92 -1.74 12.13
N ASN A 55 0.99 -2.97 12.64
CA ASN A 55 2.22 -3.72 12.88
C ASN A 55 2.78 -4.46 11.65
N THR A 56 2.17 -4.33 10.48
CA THR A 56 2.65 -4.95 9.25
C THR A 56 3.92 -4.25 8.76
N TYR A 57 4.92 -5.04 8.36
CA TYR A 57 6.16 -4.51 7.77
C TYR A 57 5.88 -3.84 6.42
N THR A 58 6.53 -2.72 6.15
CA THR A 58 6.23 -1.82 5.02
C THR A 58 6.15 -2.54 3.66
N ALA A 59 7.05 -3.50 3.41
CA ALA A 59 7.10 -4.22 2.13
C ALA A 59 6.05 -5.33 1.96
N ASN A 60 5.40 -5.79 3.04
CA ASN A 60 4.53 -6.99 3.01
C ASN A 60 3.24 -6.75 2.20
N GLY A 61 3.13 -7.27 0.99
CA GLY A 61 2.00 -7.03 0.10
C GLY A 61 2.39 -6.37 -1.21
N ALA A 62 3.63 -5.85 -1.34
CA ALA A 62 4.07 -5.18 -2.56
C ALA A 62 4.06 -6.13 -3.77
N ALA A 63 4.50 -7.38 -3.60
CA ALA A 63 4.50 -8.37 -4.66
C ALA A 63 3.09 -8.76 -5.10
N GLU A 64 2.17 -8.89 -4.14
CA GLU A 64 0.75 -9.16 -4.37
C GLU A 64 0.09 -8.00 -5.13
N MET A 65 0.41 -6.76 -4.75
CA MET A 65 -0.06 -5.56 -5.43
C MET A 65 0.44 -5.50 -6.88
N ILE A 66 1.72 -5.79 -7.12
CA ILE A 66 2.28 -5.86 -8.48
C ILE A 66 1.55 -6.92 -9.31
N LYS A 67 1.28 -8.11 -8.74
CA LYS A 67 0.50 -9.15 -9.43
C LYS A 67 -0.91 -8.68 -9.79
N GLU A 68 -1.60 -7.98 -8.88
CA GLU A 68 -2.93 -7.43 -9.14
C GLU A 68 -2.90 -6.38 -10.26
N ILE A 69 -1.91 -5.48 -10.24
CA ILE A 69 -1.73 -4.46 -11.28
C ILE A 69 -1.48 -5.13 -12.64
N VAL A 70 -0.51 -6.05 -12.72
CA VAL A 70 -0.15 -6.76 -13.95
C VAL A 70 -1.33 -7.56 -14.51
N ALA A 71 -2.09 -8.23 -13.65
CA ALA A 71 -3.28 -8.98 -14.07
C ALA A 71 -4.37 -8.11 -14.73
N ASN A 72 -4.39 -6.80 -14.46
CA ASN A 72 -5.33 -5.85 -15.05
C ASN A 72 -4.79 -5.18 -16.33
N ILE A 73 -3.49 -5.29 -16.62
CA ILE A 73 -2.89 -4.77 -17.85
C ILE A 73 -3.05 -5.83 -18.95
N LYS A 74 -3.90 -5.56 -19.94
CA LYS A 74 -4.13 -6.45 -21.08
C LYS A 74 -3.08 -6.24 -22.17
N SER A 75 -1.83 -6.60 -21.88
CA SER A 75 -0.72 -6.54 -22.85
C SER A 75 0.10 -7.82 -22.77
N ASP A 76 0.36 -8.43 -23.94
CA ASP A 76 1.20 -9.64 -24.04
C ASP A 76 2.70 -9.30 -23.97
N ASP A 77 3.06 -8.05 -24.28
CA ASP A 77 4.44 -7.54 -24.24
C ASP A 77 4.61 -6.57 -23.05
N LEU A 78 4.80 -7.11 -21.86
CA LEU A 78 4.96 -6.34 -20.62
C LEU A 78 6.43 -6.40 -20.16
N GLU A 79 7.13 -5.28 -20.30
CA GLU A 79 8.46 -5.09 -19.71
C GLU A 79 8.33 -4.32 -18.39
N ILE A 80 8.85 -4.90 -17.31
CA ILE A 80 8.78 -4.31 -15.97
C ILE A 80 10.18 -3.92 -15.52
N LEU A 81 10.37 -2.63 -15.25
CA LEU A 81 11.60 -2.07 -14.69
C LEU A 81 11.33 -1.59 -13.27
N PHE A 82 12.09 -2.11 -12.31
CA PHE A 82 12.12 -1.59 -10.94
C PHE A 82 13.19 -0.51 -10.83
N ARG A 83 12.84 0.64 -10.23
CA ARG A 83 13.72 1.78 -10.01
C ARG A 83 14.04 1.95 -8.54
#